data_AF-A0A7S3G7V3-F1
#
_entry.id   AF-A0A7S3G7V3-F1
#
_cell.length_a   1.000
_cell.length_b   1.000
_cell.length_c   1.000
_cell.angle_alpha   90.00
_cell.angle_beta   90.00
_cell.angle_gamma   90.00
#
_symmetry.space_group_name_H-M   'P 1'
#
loop_
_entity.id
_entity.type
_entity.pdbx_description
1 polymer ?
#
loop_
_entity_poly.entity_id
_entity_poly.type
_entity_poly.pdbx_seq_one_letter_code
_entity_poly.pdbx_strand_id
1 'polypeptide(L)'
;LVANSKELQIKLPAEEHTLVFRDGKVVKTDGSSLSGDIESFDALLGCLPLRNTSLLVLVKKTTRVGEVLGHSVFKVDDTKVFQTDPSVKLTADEQRFSRLLTGALNLPGLYYSPTTDLSASLQRKHTKGGEAVSKK
;
A
#
# COMPACT_ATOMS: atom_id res chain seq x y z
N LEU A 1 -18.33 -25.40 12.32
CA LEU A 1 -17.25 -25.29 11.32
C LEU A 1 -16.92 -23.81 11.19
N VAL A 2 -16.04 -23.31 12.06
CA VAL A 2 -15.74 -21.87 12.17
C VAL A 2 -14.75 -21.50 11.09
N ALA A 3 -15.16 -20.62 10.18
CA ALA A 3 -14.33 -20.07 9.12
C ALA A 3 -13.18 -19.28 9.76
N ASN A 4 -11.96 -19.75 9.52
CA ASN A 4 -10.73 -19.17 10.05
C ASN A 4 -10.27 -18.05 9.10
N SER A 5 -11.06 -16.99 8.99
CA SER A 5 -10.71 -15.78 8.23
C SER A 5 -9.60 -15.06 9.01
N LYS A 6 -8.35 -15.36 8.68
CA LYS A 6 -7.18 -14.70 9.29
C LYS A 6 -7.25 -13.21 8.99
N GLU A 7 -7.54 -12.43 10.03
CA GLU A 7 -7.50 -10.97 10.00
C GLU A 7 -6.04 -10.53 9.83
N LEU A 8 -5.70 -9.96 8.67
CA LEU A 8 -4.33 -9.52 8.38
C LEU A 8 -4.14 -8.11 8.94
N GLN A 9 -3.29 -7.99 9.95
CA GLN A 9 -3.06 -6.73 10.68
C GLN A 9 -1.79 -6.06 10.16
N ILE A 10 -1.93 -4.81 9.73
CA ILE A 10 -0.85 -4.06 9.08
C ILE A 10 -0.67 -2.75 9.84
N LYS A 11 0.55 -2.53 10.35
CA LYS A 11 0.95 -1.26 10.95
C LYS A 11 1.74 -0.43 9.93
N LEU A 12 1.24 0.76 9.62
CA LEU A 12 1.90 1.73 8.75
C LEU A 12 2.63 2.82 9.57
N PRO A 13 3.84 3.26 9.14
CA PRO A 13 4.73 4.06 9.97
C PRO A 13 4.31 5.52 10.17
N ALA A 14 3.48 6.09 9.29
CA ALA A 14 3.19 7.53 9.34
C ALA A 14 2.18 7.91 10.44
N GLU A 15 1.28 7.00 10.85
CA GLU A 15 0.19 7.31 11.80
C GLU A 15 -0.29 6.10 12.64
N GLU A 16 0.51 5.03 12.79
CA GLU A 16 0.14 3.79 13.50
C GLU A 16 -1.27 3.24 13.16
N HIS A 17 -1.72 3.42 11.92
CA HIS A 17 -3.00 2.84 11.51
C HIS A 17 -2.89 1.33 11.49
N THR A 18 -3.82 0.67 12.17
CA THR A 18 -4.04 -0.75 11.98
C THR A 18 -5.12 -0.93 10.93
N LEU A 19 -4.78 -1.64 9.87
CA LEU A 19 -5.74 -2.04 8.84
C LEU A 19 -6.17 -3.48 9.09
N VAL A 20 -7.47 -3.71 8.98
CA VAL A 20 -8.15 -5.00 9.09
C VAL A 20 -8.86 -5.28 7.78
N PHE A 21 -8.72 -6.49 7.27
CA PHE A 21 -9.41 -6.93 6.06
C PHE A 21 -10.60 -7.81 6.43
N ARG A 22 -11.80 -7.34 6.11
CA ARG A 22 -13.06 -8.08 6.30
C ARG A 22 -13.87 -8.01 5.03
N ASP A 23 -14.33 -9.16 4.54
CA ASP A 23 -15.21 -9.30 3.38
C ASP A 23 -14.69 -8.54 2.13
N GLY A 24 -13.39 -8.62 1.87
CA GLY A 24 -12.75 -7.95 0.72
C GLY A 24 -12.61 -6.42 0.85
N LYS A 25 -12.93 -5.84 2.01
CA LYS A 25 -12.76 -4.41 2.31
C LYS A 25 -11.63 -4.18 3.30
N VAL A 26 -10.96 -3.04 3.14
CA VAL A 26 -9.95 -2.54 4.07
C VAL A 26 -10.64 -1.62 5.07
N VAL A 27 -10.57 -1.96 6.35
CA VAL A 27 -11.17 -1.18 7.44
C VAL A 27 -10.06 -0.71 8.37
N LYS A 28 -10.04 0.58 8.68
CA LYS A 28 -9.16 1.13 9.71
C LYS A 28 -9.71 0.78 11.08
N THR A 29 -8.87 0.31 11.99
CA THR A 29 -9.22 -0.03 13.37
C THR A 29 -8.29 0.63 14.37
N ASP A 30 -8.77 0.82 15.59
CA ASP A 30 -8.08 1.52 16.68
C ASP A 30 -7.09 0.60 17.44
N GLY A 31 -6.89 -0.63 16.95
CA GLY A 31 -5.88 -1.56 17.47
C GLY A 31 -6.20 -2.18 18.85
N SER A 32 -7.37 -1.91 19.44
CA SER A 32 -7.75 -2.36 20.79
C SER A 32 -8.12 -3.86 20.89
N SER A 33 -8.19 -4.59 19.78
CA SER A 33 -8.65 -5.99 19.75
C SER A 33 -7.75 -6.89 18.89
N LEU A 34 -6.47 -6.57 18.83
CA LEU A 34 -5.51 -7.30 17.99
C LEU A 34 -5.01 -8.56 18.72
N SER A 35 -5.36 -9.74 18.21
CA SER A 35 -4.74 -11.02 18.59
C SER A 35 -4.10 -11.68 17.36
N GLY A 36 -2.77 -11.81 17.34
CA GLY A 36 -2.04 -12.45 16.24
C GLY A 36 -0.63 -11.89 16.02
N ASP A 37 0.09 -12.45 15.04
CA ASP A 37 1.40 -11.97 14.62
C ASP A 37 1.26 -10.65 13.84
N ILE A 38 1.91 -9.59 14.33
CA ILE A 38 1.93 -8.26 13.68
C ILE A 38 3.13 -8.18 12.74
N GLU A 39 2.89 -7.94 11.45
CA GLU A 39 3.94 -7.65 10.46
C GLU A 39 3.89 -6.16 10.09
N SER A 40 5.04 -5.47 10.17
CA SER A 40 5.19 -4.05 9.84
C SER A 40 5.54 -3.85 8.37
N PHE A 41 4.97 -2.83 7.73
CA PHE A 41 5.21 -2.49 6.33
C PHE A 41 5.46 -1.00 6.18
N ASP A 42 6.32 -0.62 5.22
CA ASP A 42 6.67 0.79 4.98
C ASP A 42 5.50 1.57 4.33
N ALA A 43 4.75 0.91 3.45
CA ALA A 43 3.62 1.54 2.76
C ALA A 43 2.59 0.51 2.26
N LEU A 44 1.36 0.96 2.05
CA LEU A 44 0.34 0.26 1.29
C LEU A 44 0.29 0.83 -0.13
N LEU A 45 0.53 -0.01 -1.14
CA LEU A 45 0.43 0.40 -2.55
C LEU A 45 -1.02 0.41 -3.03
N GLY A 46 -1.79 -0.60 -2.63
CA GLY A 46 -3.21 -0.68 -2.98
C GLY A 46 -3.83 -2.05 -2.77
N CYS A 47 -5.12 -2.12 -3.06
CA CYS A 47 -5.92 -3.34 -3.05
C CYS A 47 -6.50 -3.53 -4.45
N LEU A 48 -6.33 -4.73 -5.01
CA LEU A 48 -6.82 -5.08 -6.33
C LEU A 48 -7.90 -6.14 -6.23
N PRO A 49 -9.16 -5.82 -6.56
CA PRO A 49 -10.25 -6.78 -6.52
C PRO A 49 -10.08 -7.82 -7.62
N LEU A 50 -10.25 -9.09 -7.25
CA LEU A 50 -10.44 -10.22 -8.16
C LEU A 50 -11.91 -10.68 -8.09
N ARG A 51 -12.26 -11.80 -8.72
CA ARG A 51 -13.66 -12.24 -8.82
C ARG A 51 -14.26 -12.59 -7.45
N ASN A 52 -13.50 -13.34 -6.66
CA ASN A 52 -13.97 -13.92 -5.38
C ASN A 52 -13.12 -13.50 -4.17
N THR A 53 -12.04 -12.76 -4.38
CA THR A 53 -11.12 -12.29 -3.33
C THR A 53 -10.43 -11.01 -3.81
N SER A 54 -9.59 -10.40 -2.99
CA SER A 54 -8.76 -9.26 -3.41
C SER A 54 -7.28 -9.54 -3.13
N LEU A 55 -6.40 -8.95 -3.94
CA LEU A 55 -4.97 -8.94 -3.70
C LEU A 55 -4.56 -7.62 -3.06
N LEU A 56 -3.89 -7.71 -1.92
CA LEU A 56 -3.30 -6.58 -1.24
C LEU A 56 -1.83 -6.47 -1.60
N VAL A 57 -1.38 -5.28 -2.00
CA VAL A 57 0.01 -5.02 -2.35
C VAL A 57 0.63 -4.08 -1.32
N LEU A 58 1.63 -4.58 -0.61
CA LEU A 58 2.34 -3.86 0.46
C LEU A 58 3.80 -3.67 0.09
N VAL A 59 4.37 -2.58 0.58
CA VAL A 59 5.80 -2.31 0.52
C VAL A 59 6.41 -2.77 1.83
N LYS A 60 7.29 -3.76 1.76
CA LYS A 60 7.94 -4.34 2.94
C LYS A 60 9.21 -3.59 3.30
N LYS A 61 9.97 -3.16 2.29
CA LYS A 61 11.25 -2.50 2.51
C LYS A 61 11.49 -1.40 1.50
N THR A 62 12.02 -0.30 1.99
CA THR A 62 12.39 0.87 1.21
C THR A 62 13.77 1.37 1.63
N THR A 63 14.46 2.00 0.69
CA THR A 63 15.74 2.67 0.95
C THR A 63 15.61 4.15 0.57
N ARG A 64 16.03 5.04 1.47
CA ARG A 64 16.13 6.47 1.15
C ARG A 64 17.23 6.67 0.11
N VAL A 65 16.88 7.25 -1.04
CA VAL A 65 17.82 7.46 -2.16
C VAL A 65 18.22 8.92 -2.35
N GLY A 66 17.54 9.84 -1.67
CA GLY A 66 17.88 11.25 -1.75
C GLY A 66 16.85 12.15 -1.10
N GLU A 67 16.93 13.42 -1.48
CA GLU A 67 16.07 14.48 -1.00
C GLU A 67 15.82 15.48 -2.12
N VAL A 68 14.59 15.98 -2.22
CA VAL A 68 14.21 17.02 -3.18
C VAL A 68 13.48 18.12 -2.40
N LEU A 69 14.07 19.32 -2.34
CA LEU A 69 13.50 20.49 -1.65
C LEU A 69 13.10 20.21 -0.19
N GLY A 70 13.93 19.51 0.59
CA GLY A 70 13.57 19.15 1.98
C GLY A 70 12.79 17.84 2.13
N HIS A 71 12.32 17.24 1.03
CA HIS A 71 11.49 16.03 1.07
C HIS A 71 12.30 14.79 0.75
N SER A 72 12.37 13.85 1.70
CA SER A 72 13.03 12.55 1.51
C SER A 72 12.35 11.74 0.41
N VAL A 73 13.16 11.17 -0.48
CA VAL A 73 12.72 10.26 -1.55
C VAL A 73 13.16 8.85 -1.22
N PHE A 74 12.22 7.91 -1.29
CA PHE A 74 12.42 6.50 -0.98
C PHE A 74 12.22 5.67 -2.25
N LYS A 75 13.13 4.71 -2.46
CA LYS A 75 13.00 3.66 -3.45
C LYS A 75 12.36 2.44 -2.79
N VAL A 76 11.42 1.81 -3.48
CA VAL A 76 10.87 0.51 -3.07
C VAL A 76 11.85 -0.59 -3.44
N ASP A 77 12.29 -1.37 -2.44
CA ASP A 77 13.21 -2.49 -2.64
C ASP A 77 12.52 -3.85 -2.55
N ASP A 78 11.46 -3.96 -1.74
CA ASP A 78 10.72 -5.21 -1.56
C ASP A 78 9.22 -4.96 -1.42
N THR A 79 8.42 -5.81 -2.07
CA THR A 79 6.96 -5.77 -2.02
C THR A 79 6.41 -7.14 -1.68
N LYS A 80 5.25 -7.16 -1.03
CA LYS A 80 4.57 -8.39 -0.64
C LYS A 80 3.12 -8.33 -1.10
N VAL A 81 2.68 -9.39 -1.78
CA VAL A 81 1.30 -9.54 -2.24
C VAL A 81 0.59 -10.56 -1.36
N PHE A 82 -0.54 -10.18 -0.77
CA PHE A 82 -1.39 -11.05 0.04
C PHE A 82 -2.76 -11.22 -0.58
N GLN A 83 -3.38 -12.39 -0.40
CA GLN A 83 -4.81 -12.55 -0.61
C GLN A 83 -5.54 -12.09 0.65
N THR A 84 -6.60 -11.30 0.49
CA THR A 84 -7.44 -10.87 1.62
C THR A 84 -8.16 -12.03 2.27
N ASP A 85 -8.48 -13.07 1.49
CA ASP A 85 -8.97 -14.34 2.01
C ASP A 85 -8.14 -15.50 1.42
N PRO A 86 -7.23 -16.10 2.21
CA PRO A 86 -6.38 -17.19 1.75
C PRO A 86 -7.12 -18.53 1.62
N SER A 87 -8.36 -18.63 2.11
CA SER A 87 -9.17 -19.83 1.96
C SER A 87 -9.75 -19.96 0.55
N VAL A 88 -9.92 -18.82 -0.14
CA VAL A 88 -10.40 -18.76 -1.52
C VAL A 88 -9.27 -19.11 -2.48
N LYS A 89 -9.38 -20.28 -3.12
CA LYS A 89 -8.46 -20.66 -4.18
C LYS A 89 -8.65 -19.76 -5.40
N LEU A 90 -7.57 -19.14 -5.86
CA LEU A 90 -7.56 -18.41 -7.12
C LEU A 90 -7.80 -19.34 -8.30
N THR A 91 -8.61 -18.89 -9.24
CA THR A 91 -8.78 -19.51 -10.57
C THR A 91 -7.47 -19.49 -11.36
N ALA A 92 -7.37 -20.27 -12.44
CA ALA A 92 -6.16 -20.31 -13.27
C ALA A 92 -5.78 -18.91 -13.82
N ASP A 93 -6.77 -18.12 -14.22
CA ASP A 93 -6.57 -16.76 -14.72
C ASP A 93 -6.10 -15.81 -13.62
N GLU A 94 -6.70 -15.88 -12.43
CA GLU A 94 -6.29 -15.07 -11.27
C GLU A 94 -4.88 -15.45 -10.79
N GLN A 95 -4.51 -16.73 -10.84
CA GLN A 95 -3.14 -17.16 -10.54
C GLN A 95 -2.15 -16.61 -11.56
N ARG A 96 -2.49 -16.65 -12.86
CA ARG A 96 -1.67 -16.07 -13.93
C ARG A 96 -1.51 -14.56 -13.73
N PHE A 97 -2.61 -13.88 -13.42
CA PHE A 97 -2.61 -12.46 -13.11
C PHE A 97 -1.71 -12.15 -11.90
N SER A 98 -1.85 -12.90 -10.81
CA SER A 98 -1.02 -12.73 -9.61
C SER A 98 0.47 -12.88 -9.91
N ARG A 99 0.86 -13.86 -10.73
CA ARG A 99 2.26 -14.04 -11.17
C ARG A 99 2.78 -12.86 -11.99
N LEU A 100 1.97 -12.35 -12.92
CA LEU A 100 2.33 -11.18 -13.72
C LEU A 100 2.47 -9.93 -12.85
N LEU A 101 1.56 -9.73 -11.89
CA LEU A 101 1.63 -8.63 -10.93
C LEU A 101 2.92 -8.70 -10.11
N THR A 102 3.25 -9.85 -9.54
CA THR A 102 4.51 -10.05 -8.80
C THR A 102 5.72 -9.77 -9.69
N GLY A 103 5.70 -10.22 -10.96
CA GLY A 103 6.77 -9.91 -11.91
C GLY A 103 6.92 -8.41 -12.17
N ALA A 104 5.81 -7.69 -12.34
CA ALA A 104 5.81 -6.24 -12.56
C ALA A 104 6.30 -5.46 -11.33
N LEU A 105 5.92 -5.89 -10.13
CA LEU A 105 6.34 -5.24 -8.86
C LEU A 105 7.83 -5.44 -8.56
N ASN A 106 8.44 -6.50 -9.07
CA ASN A 106 9.88 -6.75 -8.94
C ASN A 106 10.73 -5.91 -9.91
N LEU A 107 10.12 -5.19 -10.85
CA LEU A 107 10.86 -4.28 -11.72
C LEU A 107 11.38 -3.09 -10.92
N PRO A 108 12.63 -2.67 -11.12
CA PRO A 108 13.17 -1.49 -10.47
C PRO A 108 12.47 -0.23 -10.99
N GLY A 109 12.41 0.81 -10.16
CA GLY A 109 11.96 2.15 -10.59
C GLY A 109 10.76 2.70 -9.84
N LEU A 110 10.26 2.01 -8.82
CA LEU A 110 9.19 2.54 -7.97
C LEU A 110 9.76 3.40 -6.84
N TYR A 111 9.33 4.66 -6.80
CA TYR A 111 9.75 5.66 -5.82
C TYR A 111 8.54 6.38 -5.23
N TYR A 112 8.66 6.81 -3.98
CA TYR A 112 7.65 7.63 -3.32
C TYR A 112 8.29 8.59 -2.33
N SER A 113 7.53 9.59 -1.91
CA SER A 113 7.86 10.46 -0.78
C SER A 113 6.63 10.59 0.11
N PRO A 114 6.74 10.37 1.43
CA PRO A 114 5.62 10.55 2.36
C PRO A 114 5.12 12.00 2.43
N THR A 115 5.98 12.98 2.13
CA THR A 115 5.71 14.40 2.38
C THR A 115 5.55 15.24 1.12
N THR A 116 5.70 14.66 -0.08
CA THR A 116 5.49 15.37 -1.34
C THR A 116 5.03 14.45 -2.47
N ASP A 117 4.16 14.94 -3.35
CA ASP A 117 3.65 14.18 -4.49
C ASP A 117 4.69 14.08 -5.62
N LEU A 118 5.41 12.97 -5.75
CA LEU A 118 6.42 12.84 -6.81
C LEU A 118 5.83 12.68 -8.23
N SER A 119 4.52 12.45 -8.38
CA SER A 119 3.87 12.28 -9.69
C SER A 119 3.63 13.61 -10.43
N ALA A 120 3.56 14.71 -9.68
CA ALA A 120 3.43 16.05 -10.22
C ALA A 120 4.79 16.73 -10.37
N SER A 121 5.03 17.34 -11.55
CA SER A 121 6.17 18.24 -11.71
C SER A 121 6.03 19.45 -10.78
N LEU A 122 7.16 20.07 -10.42
CA LEU A 122 7.17 21.24 -9.53
C LEU A 122 6.28 22.38 -10.05
N GLN A 123 6.27 22.60 -11.37
CA GLN A 123 5.39 23.58 -12.01
C GLN A 123 3.90 23.26 -11.79
N ARG A 124 3.50 21.98 -11.93
CA ARG A 124 2.11 21.55 -11.67
C ARG A 124 1.74 21.72 -10.20
N LYS A 125 2.66 21.44 -9.27
CA LYS A 125 2.47 21.68 -7.83
C LYS A 125 2.27 23.16 -7.52
N HIS A 126 3.10 24.02 -8.11
CA HIS A 126 3.02 25.46 -7.92
C HIS A 126 1.70 26.05 -8.46
N THR A 127 1.23 25.55 -9.60
CA THR A 127 -0.06 25.98 -10.17
C THR A 127 -1.23 25.61 -9.28
N LYS A 128 -1.21 24.41 -8.66
CA LYS A 128 -2.23 23.97 -7.70
C LYS A 128 -2.17 24.71 -6.35
N GLY A 129 -0.99 25.21 -5.95
CA GLY A 129 -0.81 26.04 -4.75
C GLY A 129 -1.08 27.54 -4.97
N GLY A 130 -1.43 27.96 -6.19
CA GLY A 130 -1.56 29.37 -6.58
C GLY A 130 -2.91 30.03 -6.33
N GLU A 131 -3.92 29.31 -5.84
CA GLU A 131 -5.25 29.87 -5.53
C GLU A 131 -5.36 30.34 -4.07
N ALA A 132 -4.48 31.27 -3.66
CA ALA A 132 -4.69 32.08 -2.45
C ALA A 132 -3.81 33.35 -2.44
N VAL A 133 -3.62 34.03 -3.57
CA VAL A 133 -3.18 35.43 -3.52
C VAL A 133 -4.43 36.29 -3.45
N SER A 134 -4.89 36.51 -2.22
CA SER A 134 -5.83 37.58 -1.90
C SER A 134 -5.26 38.89 -2.43
N LYS A 135 -5.90 39.45 -3.46
CA LYS A 135 -5.57 40.78 -3.98
C LYS A 135 -5.83 41.79 -2.84
N LYS A 136 -4.81 42.62 -2.59
CA LYS A 136 -4.91 43.83 -1.76
C LYS A 136 -6.07 44.71 -2.17
#